data_AF-A0A932TFG4-F1
#
_entry.id   AF-A0A932TFG4-F1
#
_cell.length_a   1.000
_cell.length_b   1.000
_cell.length_c   1.000
_cell.angle_alpha   90.00
_cell.angle_beta   90.00
_cell.angle_gamma   90.00
#
_symmetry.space_group_name_H-M   'P 1'
#
loop_
_entity.id
_entity.type
_entity.pdbx_description
1 polymer ?
#
loop_
_entity_poly.entity_id
_entity_poly.type
_entity_poly.pdbx_seq_one_letter_code
_entity_poly.pdbx_strand_id
1 'polypeptide(L)'
;DLPKPLPLGLRVVAITKCVDPRDSLVFLGDELKPGGVIALSCERREEALKKIDPTFRFVDLRGTIEERLSLLERGDVDGVVVAEAALIRLKRTFLQRKILEIPTPPLQGRLAVLAKEEDGEMRDLFAPLYDRV
;
A
#
# COMPACT_ATOMS: atom_id res chain seq x y z
N ASP A 1 1.55 2.74 9.35
CA ASP A 1 0.50 2.01 10.08
C ASP A 1 0.85 1.77 11.55
N LEU A 2 2.11 1.45 11.87
CA LEU A 2 2.52 1.39 13.27
C LEU A 2 2.71 2.80 13.85
N PRO A 3 2.18 3.06 15.07
CA PRO A 3 2.45 4.30 15.77
C PRO A 3 3.92 4.39 16.18
N LYS A 4 4.44 5.62 16.27
CA LYS A 4 5.75 5.91 16.85
C LYS A 4 5.56 7.03 17.88
N PRO A 5 5.82 6.80 19.18
CA PRO A 5 6.30 5.55 19.78
C PRO A 5 5.25 4.42 19.77
N LEU A 6 5.69 3.18 19.97
CA LEU A 6 4.78 2.06 20.22
C LEU A 6 4.12 2.20 21.60
N PRO A 7 2.91 1.64 21.79
CA PRO A 7 2.29 1.56 23.11
C PRO A 7 3.21 0.84 24.12
N LEU A 8 3.17 1.29 25.37
CA LEU A 8 3.98 0.71 26.45
C LEU A 8 3.70 -0.80 26.59
N GLY A 9 4.76 -1.58 26.80
CA GLY A 9 4.67 -3.04 26.96
C GLY A 9 4.50 -3.80 25.65
N LEU A 10 4.54 -3.14 24.49
CA LEU A 10 4.59 -3.80 23.18
C LEU A 10 5.92 -3.55 22.48
N ARG A 11 6.43 -4.60 21.84
CA ARG A 11 7.60 -4.53 20.97
C ARG A 11 7.36 -5.19 19.63
N VAL A 12 8.11 -4.76 18.62
CA VAL A 12 8.25 -5.54 17.39
C VAL A 12 9.12 -6.75 17.68
N VAL A 13 8.58 -7.94 17.43
CA VAL A 13 9.32 -9.21 17.56
C VAL A 13 9.75 -9.78 16.22
N ALA A 14 9.03 -9.45 15.14
CA ALA A 14 9.43 -9.77 13.79
C ALA A 14 8.99 -8.70 12.78
N ILE A 15 9.73 -8.59 11.67
CA ILE A 15 9.41 -7.82 10.47
C ILE A 15 9.64 -8.79 9.32
N THR A 16 8.61 -9.07 8.55
CA THR A 16 8.72 -10.02 7.44
C THR A 16 9.59 -9.45 6.33
N LYS A 17 10.08 -10.34 5.45
CA LYS A 17 10.60 -9.95 4.14
C LYS A 17 9.60 -9.05 3.41
N CYS A 18 10.14 -8.13 2.61
CA CYS A 18 9.32 -7.28 1.77
C CYS A 18 8.76 -8.10 0.61
N VAL A 19 7.46 -7.98 0.36
CA VAL A 19 6.82 -8.57 -0.82
C VAL A 19 7.05 -7.67 -2.04
N ASP A 20 6.58 -6.43 -1.97
CA ASP A 20 6.85 -5.40 -2.96
C ASP A 20 6.62 -4.03 -2.32
N PRO A 21 7.62 -3.12 -2.30
CA PRO A 21 7.45 -1.84 -1.64
C PRO A 21 6.74 -0.81 -2.52
N ARG A 22 6.50 -1.07 -3.81
CA ARG A 22 6.04 -0.08 -4.80
C ARG A 22 4.54 0.21 -4.69
N ASP A 23 4.13 1.31 -5.30
CA ASP A 23 2.73 1.67 -5.49
C ASP A 23 2.27 1.33 -6.90
N SER A 24 0.99 1.02 -7.05
CA SER A 24 0.35 0.63 -8.29
C SER A 24 -0.88 1.48 -8.53
N LEU A 25 -0.94 2.10 -9.72
CA LEU A 25 -2.12 2.76 -10.24
C LEU A 25 -2.96 1.73 -11.01
N VAL A 26 -4.08 1.32 -10.43
CA VAL A 26 -5.04 0.38 -11.02
C VAL A 26 -6.10 1.17 -11.78
N PHE A 27 -6.47 0.71 -12.97
CA PHE A 27 -7.47 1.37 -13.83
C PHE A 27 -8.17 0.34 -14.72
N LEU A 28 -9.26 0.74 -15.39
CA LEU A 28 -9.99 -0.09 -16.34
C LEU A 28 -9.70 0.30 -17.78
N GLY A 29 -9.75 -0.67 -18.68
CA GLY A 29 -9.43 -0.49 -20.09
C GLY A 29 -7.92 -0.50 -20.36
N ASP A 30 -7.55 -0.21 -21.61
CA ASP A 30 -6.16 -0.30 -22.06
C ASP A 30 -5.31 0.88 -21.60
N GLU A 31 -5.92 2.07 -21.51
CA GLU A 31 -5.25 3.32 -21.15
C GLU A 31 -6.09 4.16 -20.19
N LEU A 32 -5.39 4.92 -19.33
CA LEU A 32 -6.02 5.90 -18.45
C LEU A 32 -6.40 7.13 -19.27
N LYS A 33 -7.66 7.57 -19.16
CA LYS A 33 -8.15 8.75 -19.89
C LYS A 33 -7.43 10.03 -19.41
N PRO A 34 -7.04 10.93 -20.31
CA PRO A 34 -6.60 12.27 -19.93
C PRO A 34 -7.65 12.96 -19.05
N GLY A 35 -7.22 13.65 -18.00
CA GLY A 35 -8.12 14.33 -17.08
C GLY A 35 -8.92 13.41 -16.15
N GLY A 36 -8.58 12.12 -16.10
CA GLY A 36 -9.23 11.11 -15.26
C GLY A 36 -9.19 11.46 -13.77
N VAL A 37 -10.19 10.99 -13.04
CA VAL A 37 -10.32 11.12 -11.58
C VAL A 37 -9.59 9.96 -10.91
N ILE A 38 -8.52 10.25 -10.19
CA ILE A 38 -7.68 9.25 -9.53
C ILE A 38 -7.88 9.32 -8.02
N ALA A 39 -8.28 8.20 -7.45
CA ALA A 39 -8.43 8.05 -6.01
C ALA A 39 -7.09 7.65 -5.39
N LEU A 40 -6.60 8.45 -4.45
CA LEU A 40 -5.37 8.17 -3.72
C LEU A 40 -5.40 8.81 -2.34
N SER A 41 -4.44 8.45 -1.51
CA SER A 41 -4.30 8.98 -0.16
C SER A 41 -2.83 9.24 0.15
N CYS A 42 -2.25 10.30 -0.44
CA CYS A 42 -0.93 10.84 -0.12
C CYS A 42 -0.53 11.91 -1.14
N GLU A 43 -0.11 13.09 -0.69
CA GLU A 43 0.41 14.17 -1.56
C GLU A 43 1.56 13.70 -2.46
N ARG A 44 2.46 12.85 -1.98
CA ARG A 44 3.57 12.31 -2.80
C ARG A 44 3.09 11.51 -4.01
N ARG A 45 1.99 10.75 -3.86
CA ARG A 45 1.39 10.00 -4.97
C ARG A 45 0.78 10.97 -5.98
N GLU A 46 0.12 12.01 -5.48
CA GLU A 46 -0.46 13.07 -6.30
C GLU A 46 0.61 13.80 -7.12
N GLU A 47 1.67 14.28 -6.48
CA GLU A 47 2.78 14.98 -7.17
C GLU A 47 3.42 14.13 -8.26
N ALA A 48 3.58 12.82 -8.01
CA ALA A 48 4.13 11.92 -9.01
C ALA A 48 3.19 11.72 -10.19
N LEU A 49 1.89 11.59 -9.95
CA LEU A 49 0.91 11.44 -11.01
C LEU A 49 0.74 12.72 -11.82
N LYS A 50 0.86 13.91 -11.21
CA LYS A 50 0.89 15.20 -11.92
C LYS A 50 2.08 15.32 -12.89
N LYS A 51 3.19 14.62 -12.64
CA LYS A 51 4.32 14.55 -13.58
C LYS A 51 4.05 13.62 -14.77
N ILE A 52 3.12 12.67 -14.62
CA ILE A 52 2.69 11.77 -15.70
C ILE A 52 1.64 12.47 -16.56
N ASP A 53 0.62 13.03 -15.94
CA ASP A 53 -0.38 13.86 -16.61
C ASP A 53 -0.83 14.99 -15.65
N PRO A 54 -0.54 16.26 -15.97
CA PRO A 54 -0.92 17.38 -15.13
C PRO A 54 -2.43 17.64 -15.12
N THR A 55 -3.21 17.00 -16.00
CA THR A 55 -4.66 17.17 -16.09
C THR A 55 -5.44 16.26 -15.14
N PHE A 56 -4.80 15.26 -14.53
CA PHE A 56 -5.47 14.38 -13.57
C PHE A 56 -6.11 15.14 -12.41
N ARG A 57 -7.29 14.66 -12.01
CA ARG A 57 -8.02 15.16 -10.84
C ARG A 57 -7.91 14.12 -9.74
N PHE A 58 -7.83 14.56 -8.49
CA PHE A 58 -7.57 13.68 -7.36
C PHE A 58 -8.72 13.73 -6.36
N VAL A 59 -9.07 12.56 -5.83
CA VAL A 59 -10.06 12.43 -4.75
C VAL A 59 -9.48 11.61 -3.61
N ASP A 60 -9.87 11.98 -2.40
CA ASP A 60 -9.43 11.30 -1.20
C ASP A 60 -9.88 9.84 -1.19
N LEU A 61 -8.96 8.94 -0.85
CA LEU A 61 -9.20 7.51 -0.77
C LEU A 61 -9.10 7.01 0.68
N ARG A 62 -10.19 6.44 1.19
CA ARG A 62 -10.23 5.77 2.50
C ARG A 62 -10.91 4.41 2.39
N GLY A 63 -10.85 3.64 3.48
CA GLY A 63 -11.38 2.28 3.54
C GLY A 63 -10.32 1.20 3.26
N THR A 64 -10.78 -0.04 3.22
CA THR A 64 -10.03 -1.25 2.88
C THR A 64 -9.68 -1.28 1.40
N ILE A 65 -8.72 -2.12 1.01
CA ILE A 65 -8.31 -2.24 -0.41
C ILE A 65 -9.48 -2.67 -1.30
N GLU A 66 -10.38 -3.51 -0.78
CA GLU A 66 -11.57 -3.95 -1.51
C GLU A 66 -12.56 -2.79 -1.75
N GLU A 67 -12.88 -2.01 -0.72
CA GLU A 67 -13.74 -0.82 -0.86
C GLU A 67 -13.14 0.18 -1.85
N ARG A 68 -11.82 0.37 -1.80
CA ARG A 68 -11.10 1.25 -2.73
C ARG A 68 -11.21 0.78 -4.17
N LEU A 69 -10.98 -0.51 -4.43
CA LEU A 69 -11.11 -1.08 -5.77
C LEU A 69 -12.55 -1.07 -6.27
N SER A 70 -13.53 -1.20 -5.38
CA SER A 70 -14.96 -1.12 -5.75
C SER A 70 -15.37 0.24 -6.33
N LEU A 71 -14.69 1.33 -5.97
CA LEU A 71 -14.90 2.66 -6.59
C LEU A 71 -14.63 2.61 -8.10
N LEU A 72 -13.57 1.90 -8.49
CA LEU A 72 -13.19 1.73 -9.89
C LEU A 72 -14.22 0.85 -10.62
N GLU A 73 -14.65 -0.24 -9.99
CA GLU A 73 -15.67 -1.16 -10.56
C GLU A 73 -17.03 -0.46 -10.77
N ARG A 74 -17.40 0.46 -9.89
CA ARG A 74 -18.63 1.28 -10.03
C ARG A 74 -18.48 2.44 -11.02
N GLY A 75 -17.26 2.76 -11.44
CA GLY A 75 -16.98 3.92 -12.29
C GLY A 75 -17.05 5.26 -11.55
N ASP A 76 -16.94 5.27 -10.21
CA ASP A 76 -16.89 6.49 -9.40
C ASP A 76 -15.58 7.26 -9.66
N VAL A 77 -14.53 6.55 -10.06
CA VAL A 77 -13.19 7.05 -10.35
C VAL A 77 -12.59 6.31 -11.54
N ASP A 78 -11.66 6.95 -12.25
CA ASP A 78 -10.98 6.36 -13.42
C ASP A 78 -9.74 5.55 -13.04
N GLY A 79 -9.18 5.78 -11.84
CA GLY A 79 -8.04 5.02 -11.33
C GLY A 79 -7.90 5.06 -9.81
N VAL A 80 -7.22 4.08 -9.25
CA VAL A 80 -6.99 3.94 -7.81
C VAL A 80 -5.55 3.59 -7.52
N VAL A 81 -4.89 4.33 -6.63
CA VAL A 81 -3.52 4.01 -6.20
C VAL A 81 -3.51 3.17 -4.92
N VAL A 82 -2.93 1.98 -5.01
CA VAL A 82 -2.74 1.04 -3.88
C VAL A 82 -1.31 0.53 -3.83
N ALA A 83 -0.88 0.02 -2.66
CA ALA A 83 0.42 -0.64 -2.57
C ALA A 83 0.41 -1.98 -3.33
N GLU A 84 1.46 -2.27 -4.08
CA GLU A 84 1.54 -3.51 -4.87
C GLU A 84 1.49 -4.76 -3.98
N ALA A 85 2.12 -4.70 -2.80
CA ALA A 85 2.05 -5.78 -1.81
C ALA A 85 0.60 -6.11 -1.39
N ALA A 86 -0.32 -5.15 -1.39
CA ALA A 86 -1.71 -5.41 -1.07
C ALA A 86 -2.39 -6.24 -2.18
N LEU A 87 -2.15 -5.90 -3.44
CA LEU A 87 -2.66 -6.63 -4.59
C LEU A 87 -2.12 -8.07 -4.63
N ILE A 88 -0.82 -8.24 -4.36
CA ILE A 88 -0.19 -9.56 -4.30
C ILE A 88 -0.83 -10.42 -3.20
N ARG A 89 -0.94 -9.88 -1.97
CA ARG A 89 -1.52 -10.62 -0.84
C ARG A 89 -2.98 -11.01 -1.06
N LEU A 90 -3.75 -10.14 -1.72
CA LEU A 90 -5.16 -10.38 -2.04
C LEU A 90 -5.38 -11.15 -3.35
N LYS A 91 -4.30 -11.58 -4.04
CA LYS A 91 -4.36 -12.26 -5.34
C LYS A 91 -5.14 -11.46 -6.41
N ARG A 92 -5.01 -10.14 -6.39
CA ARG A 92 -5.64 -9.19 -7.32
C ARG A 92 -4.67 -8.66 -8.39
N THR A 93 -3.55 -9.34 -8.60
CA THR A 93 -2.54 -8.97 -9.59
C THR A 93 -2.94 -9.23 -11.05
N PHE A 94 -4.14 -9.77 -11.29
CA PHE A 94 -4.74 -9.85 -12.63
C PHE A 94 -5.33 -8.50 -13.08
N LEU A 95 -5.52 -7.55 -12.16
CA LEU A 95 -6.03 -6.22 -12.50
C LEU A 95 -4.98 -5.44 -13.31
N GLN A 96 -5.45 -4.78 -14.36
CA GLN A 96 -4.66 -3.86 -15.16
C GLN A 96 -4.13 -2.73 -14.28
N ARG A 97 -2.82 -2.51 -14.30
CA ARG A 97 -2.16 -1.49 -13.47
C ARG A 97 -0.82 -1.06 -14.01
N LYS A 98 -0.42 0.16 -13.64
CA LYS A 98 0.92 0.71 -13.85
C LYS A 98 1.65 0.83 -12.51
N ILE A 99 2.85 0.26 -12.44
CA ILE A 99 3.73 0.45 -11.29
C ILE A 99 4.25 1.90 -11.30
N LEU A 100 4.16 2.56 -10.14
CA LEU A 100 4.65 3.92 -9.94
C LEU A 100 6.06 3.86 -9.35
N GLU A 101 7.03 4.38 -10.09
CA GLU A 101 8.44 4.46 -9.67
C GLU A 101 8.67 5.70 -8.81
N ILE A 102 8.08 5.68 -7.62
CA ILE A 102 8.14 6.78 -6.66
C ILE A 102 8.71 6.29 -5.33
N PRO A 103 9.34 7.17 -4.53
CA PRO A 103 9.70 6.79 -3.17
C PRO A 103 8.45 6.30 -2.43
N THR A 104 8.57 5.22 -1.65
CA THR A 104 7.46 4.68 -0.86
C THR A 104 7.70 4.86 0.65
N PRO A 105 6.68 4.73 1.52
CA PRO A 105 6.88 4.86 2.96
C PRO A 105 7.87 3.81 3.46
N PRO A 106 8.61 4.09 4.56
CA PRO A 106 9.52 3.12 5.13
C PRO A 106 8.78 1.83 5.48
N LEU A 107 9.39 0.69 5.15
CA LEU A 107 8.86 -0.65 5.41
C LEU A 107 7.55 -1.00 4.68
N GLN A 108 7.10 -0.20 3.70
CA GLN A 108 5.97 -0.60 2.85
C GLN A 108 6.24 -1.97 2.23
N GLY A 109 5.20 -2.82 2.19
CA GLY A 109 5.31 -4.19 1.68
C GLY A 109 5.80 -5.21 2.70
N ARG A 110 6.19 -4.79 3.91
CA ARG A 110 6.51 -5.68 5.03
C ARG A 110 5.33 -5.77 6.01
N LEU A 111 5.33 -6.79 6.86
CA LEU A 111 4.41 -6.90 8.00
C LEU A 111 5.23 -6.92 9.28
N ALA A 112 4.74 -6.25 10.32
CA ALA A 112 5.33 -6.34 11.66
C ALA A 112 4.47 -7.24 12.54
N VAL A 113 5.14 -8.07 13.33
CA VAL A 113 4.52 -8.83 14.41
C VAL A 113 4.88 -8.14 15.71
N LEU A 114 3.85 -7.80 16.49
CA LEU A 114 4.00 -7.24 17.82
C LEU A 114 3.64 -8.28 18.86
N ALA A 115 4.39 -8.29 19.95
CA ALA A 115 4.10 -9.06 21.14
C ALA A 115 4.37 -8.23 22.39
N LYS A 116 3.99 -8.76 23.55
CA LYS A 116 4.37 -8.16 24.83
C LYS A 116 5.89 -8.12 24.97
N GLU A 117 6.41 -7.12 25.65
CA GLU A 117 7.86 -6.91 25.78
C GLU A 117 8.58 -8.09 26.44
N GLU A 118 7.94 -8.68 27.45
CA GLU A 118 8.44 -9.80 28.24
C GLU A 118 8.18 -11.19 27.63
N ASP A 119 7.45 -11.28 26.52
CA ASP A 119 7.08 -12.55 25.89
C ASP A 119 8.20 -13.11 25.02
N GLY A 120 9.15 -13.77 25.68
CA GLY A 120 10.28 -14.44 25.04
C GLY A 120 9.89 -15.58 24.11
N GLU A 121 8.80 -16.29 24.42
CA GLU A 121 8.31 -17.40 23.60
C GLU A 121 7.84 -16.90 22.22
N MET A 122 7.05 -15.81 22.18
CA MET A 122 6.63 -15.20 20.92
C MET A 122 7.82 -14.66 20.11
N ARG A 123 8.81 -14.07 20.78
CA ARG A 123 10.02 -13.60 20.11
C ARG A 123 10.75 -14.75 19.42
N ASP A 124 10.93 -15.86 20.12
CA ASP A 124 11.68 -16.99 19.60
C ASP A 124 10.89 -17.74 18.52
N LEU A 125 9.56 -17.84 18.66
CA LEU A 125 8.65 -18.41 17.66
C LEU A 125 8.68 -17.64 16.33
N PHE A 126 8.70 -16.31 16.37
CA PHE A 126 8.68 -15.46 15.17
C PHE A 126 10.07 -15.08 14.67
N ALA A 127 11.15 -15.45 15.37
CA ALA A 127 12.52 -15.17 14.96
C ALA A 127 12.85 -15.61 13.52
N PRO A 128 12.39 -16.76 12.99
CA PRO A 128 12.64 -17.15 11.60
C PRO A 128 12.03 -16.20 10.55
N LEU A 129 10.99 -15.43 10.93
CA LEU A 129 10.38 -14.45 10.04
C LEU A 129 11.09 -13.09 10.07
N TYR A 130 12.00 -12.86 11.02
CA TYR A 130 12.68 -11.57 11.18
C TYR A 130 13.72 -11.36 10.08
N ASP A 131 13.35 -10.55 9.09
CA ASP A 131 14.24 -10.08 8.06
C ASP A 131 15.00 -8.86 8.58
N ARG A 132 16.32 -9.00 8.75
CA ARG A 132 17.20 -7.90 9.16
C ARG A 132 17.30 -6.91 8.00
N VAL A 133 16.45 -5.88 8.05
CA VAL A 133 16.38 -4.77 7.08
C VAL A 133 17.71 -4.00 7.03
#